data_AF-A0A2J7PCA7-F1
#
_entry.id   AF-A0A2J7PCA7-F1
#
_cell.length_a   1.000
_cell.length_b   1.000
_cell.length_c   1.000
_cell.angle_alpha   90.00
_cell.angle_beta   90.00
_cell.angle_gamma   90.00
#
_symmetry.space_group_name_H-M   'P 1'
#
loop_
_entity.id
_entity.type
_entity.pdbx_description
1 polymer ?
#
loop_
_entity_poly.entity_id
_entity_poly.type
_entity_poly.pdbx_seq_one_letter_code
_entity_poly.pdbx_strand_id
1 'polypeptide(L)'
;MVTQDLEGGDRQRAMKRLRVPPLGEQQSPWTTFKVGLFSGSFIVLLIAVVLSGIFHRSRDDWRIVFRLYRGPLLIIEFLFLMGINVYGWRSSGVNHVLIFELDPRNHLSEQHIMELAAIFGVVWALSVLSFLYSASLSIPPYVNPLALITIMAVFILNPTKTFRHEARFWALKVLGRIILAPLFYVNFADFWLADQLNSLVVVFVDFQYFICFYLTNDNWMAADDINVCVDYTQIIRPLVGCLPAWWRFAQCLRRYRDTKEAFPHLVNAGKYATSFLVMLFSTMNVIYTDAYRVTTENPYFYLWVMASILSSCYAYTWDIKMDWGLFDKKAGDNKYLREEVVYSSTFC
;
A
#
# COMPACT_ATOMS: atom_id res chain seq x y z
N MET A 1 7.85 0.12 34.57
CA MET A 1 8.53 -0.20 33.30
C MET A 1 8.28 0.86 32.26
N VAL A 2 7.05 1.04 31.75
CA VAL A 2 6.75 2.01 30.65
C VAL A 2 7.19 3.46 30.92
N THR A 3 7.11 3.96 32.15
CA THR A 3 7.52 5.34 32.49
C THR A 3 9.05 5.55 32.50
N GLN A 4 9.82 4.48 32.71
CA GLN A 4 11.28 4.52 32.73
C GLN A 4 11.85 4.63 31.31
N ASP A 5 11.27 3.90 30.36
CA ASP A 5 11.71 3.87 28.97
C ASP A 5 11.28 5.12 28.16
N LEU A 6 10.19 5.79 28.55
CA LEU A 6 9.66 6.95 27.82
C LEU A 6 10.26 8.29 28.26
N GLU A 7 10.43 8.51 29.56
CA GLU A 7 10.84 9.82 30.14
C GLU A 7 11.75 9.65 31.37
N GLY A 8 12.56 8.58 31.42
CA GLY A 8 13.54 8.37 32.49
C GLY A 8 12.93 8.20 33.90
N GLY A 9 11.65 7.81 33.99
CA GLY A 9 10.94 7.60 35.24
C GLY A 9 10.00 8.75 35.65
N ASP A 10 9.96 9.86 34.91
CA ASP A 10 9.01 10.95 35.18
C ASP A 10 7.59 10.55 34.76
N ARG A 11 6.83 10.08 35.76
CA ARG A 11 5.45 9.63 35.58
C ARG A 11 4.54 10.73 35.04
N GLN A 12 4.71 11.99 35.42
CA GLN A 12 3.83 13.06 34.93
C GLN A 12 4.07 13.35 33.45
N ARG A 13 5.34 13.41 33.03
CA ARG A 13 5.67 13.61 31.61
C ARG A 13 5.24 12.43 30.76
N ALA A 14 5.51 11.20 31.22
CA ALA A 14 5.08 9.99 30.53
C ALA A 14 3.55 9.95 30.37
N MET A 15 2.78 10.23 31.43
CA MET A 15 1.32 10.27 31.36
C MET A 15 0.80 11.40 30.46
N LYS A 16 1.47 12.55 30.40
CA LYS A 16 1.11 13.64 29.48
C LYS A 16 1.33 13.25 28.02
N ARG A 17 2.39 12.49 27.72
CA ARG A 17 2.72 12.00 26.38
C ARG A 17 1.83 10.84 25.93
N LEU A 18 1.43 9.98 26.88
CA LEU A 18 0.49 8.89 26.66
C LEU A 18 -0.96 9.34 26.52
N ARG A 19 -1.30 10.55 26.98
CA ARG A 19 -2.66 11.09 26.93
C ARG A 19 -3.14 11.06 25.47
N VAL A 20 -4.17 10.25 25.24
CA VAL A 20 -4.86 10.19 23.95
C VAL A 20 -5.38 11.61 23.64
N PRO A 21 -5.15 12.14 22.42
CA PRO A 21 -5.77 13.38 22.01
C PRO A 21 -7.28 13.33 22.31
N PRO A 22 -7.89 14.43 22.78
CA PRO A 22 -9.30 14.40 23.14
C PRO A 22 -10.12 13.82 21.98
N LEU A 23 -10.85 12.74 22.26
CA LEU A 23 -11.70 12.04 21.29
C LEU A 23 -12.71 13.00 20.62
N GLY A 24 -12.99 14.14 21.26
CA GLY A 24 -13.92 15.18 20.81
C GLY A 24 -13.27 16.45 20.22
N GLU A 25 -12.09 16.39 19.60
CA GLU A 25 -11.68 17.50 18.72
C GLU A 25 -12.73 17.64 17.59
N GLN A 26 -13.58 18.66 17.70
CA GLN A 26 -14.65 18.93 16.74
C GLN A 26 -14.03 19.09 15.36
N GLN A 27 -14.25 18.09 14.50
CA GLN A 27 -13.84 18.17 13.11
C GLN A 27 -14.60 19.33 12.47
N SER A 28 -13.90 20.11 11.63
CA SER A 28 -14.52 21.23 10.94
C SER A 28 -15.71 20.73 10.11
N PRO A 29 -16.93 21.31 10.27
CA PRO A 29 -18.10 20.91 9.49
C PRO A 29 -17.84 20.93 7.97
N TRP A 30 -16.94 21.82 7.54
CA TRP A 30 -16.51 21.92 6.14
C TRP A 30 -15.73 20.70 5.65
N THR A 31 -14.92 20.08 6.51
CA THR A 31 -14.17 18.86 6.15
C THR A 31 -15.13 17.69 5.98
N THR A 32 -16.06 17.51 6.92
CA THR A 32 -17.13 16.51 6.80
C THR A 32 -17.95 16.71 5.52
N PHE A 33 -18.35 17.94 5.21
CA PHE A 33 -19.08 18.26 3.98
C PHE A 33 -18.29 17.87 2.73
N LYS A 34 -17.01 18.25 2.64
CA LYS A 34 -16.15 17.90 1.50
C LYS A 34 -15.97 16.40 1.34
N VAL A 35 -15.72 15.68 2.44
CA VAL A 35 -15.62 14.22 2.41
C VAL A 35 -16.89 13.61 1.82
N GLY A 36 -18.06 14.06 2.29
CA GLY A 36 -19.35 13.61 1.76
C GLY A 36 -19.55 13.94 0.29
N LEU A 37 -19.25 15.18 -0.11
CA LEU A 37 -19.36 15.65 -1.49
C LEU A 37 -18.45 14.84 -2.43
N PHE A 38 -17.15 14.78 -2.17
CA PHE A 38 -16.21 14.08 -3.04
C PHE A 38 -16.43 12.56 -3.04
N SER A 39 -16.79 11.95 -1.90
CA SER A 39 -17.09 10.52 -1.86
C SER A 39 -18.36 10.21 -2.66
N GLY A 40 -19.40 11.03 -2.52
CA GLY A 40 -20.62 10.91 -3.32
C GLY A 40 -20.36 11.09 -4.81
N SER A 41 -19.59 12.13 -5.19
CA SER A 41 -19.16 12.35 -6.57
C SER A 41 -18.34 11.18 -7.11
N PHE A 42 -17.42 10.61 -6.31
CA PHE A 42 -16.63 9.47 -6.72
C PHE A 42 -17.50 8.24 -6.99
N ILE A 43 -18.48 7.94 -6.13
CA ILE A 43 -19.42 6.82 -6.33
C ILE A 43 -20.19 7.00 -7.65
N VAL A 44 -20.75 8.19 -7.89
CA VAL A 44 -21.50 8.48 -9.12
C VAL A 44 -20.60 8.34 -10.36
N LEU A 45 -19.39 8.88 -10.31
CA LEU A 45 -18.44 8.78 -11.43
C LEU A 45 -17.94 7.35 -11.64
N LEU A 46 -17.77 6.57 -10.58
CA LEU A 46 -17.38 5.16 -10.66
C LEU A 46 -18.48 4.34 -11.34
N ILE A 47 -19.76 4.58 -11.01
CA ILE A 47 -20.90 3.99 -11.72
C ILE A 47 -20.85 4.39 -13.20
N ALA A 48 -20.59 5.66 -13.51
CA ALA A 48 -20.46 6.12 -14.89
C ALA A 48 -19.29 5.43 -15.63
N VAL A 49 -18.14 5.22 -14.98
CA VAL A 49 -17.00 4.47 -15.54
C VAL A 49 -17.41 3.04 -15.85
N VAL A 50 -18.08 2.35 -14.93
CA VAL A 50 -18.54 0.97 -15.12
C VAL A 50 -19.54 0.87 -16.28
N LEU A 51 -20.56 1.74 -16.30
CA LEU A 51 -21.54 1.78 -17.38
C LEU A 51 -20.87 2.08 -18.73
N SER A 52 -19.95 3.04 -18.76
CA SER A 52 -19.19 3.37 -19.98
C SER A 52 -18.33 2.19 -20.43
N GLY A 53 -17.64 1.50 -19.53
CA GLY A 53 -16.84 0.32 -19.87
C GLY A 53 -17.66 -0.86 -20.40
N ILE A 54 -18.92 -1.01 -19.97
CA ILE A 54 -19.82 -2.08 -20.45
C ILE A 54 -20.45 -1.71 -21.80
N PHE A 55 -21.00 -0.50 -21.91
CA PHE A 55 -21.85 -0.10 -23.04
C PHE A 55 -21.12 0.67 -24.14
N HIS A 56 -19.97 1.29 -23.83
CA HIS A 56 -19.17 2.06 -24.77
C HIS A 56 -17.90 1.28 -25.17
N ARG A 57 -18.07 0.22 -25.97
CA ARG A 57 -16.96 -0.54 -26.56
C ARG A 57 -16.46 0.14 -27.84
N SER A 58 -15.58 1.13 -27.69
CA SER A 58 -14.96 1.81 -28.84
C SER A 58 -13.52 1.38 -29.13
N ARG A 59 -12.86 0.68 -28.20
CA ARG A 59 -11.44 0.28 -28.31
C ARG A 59 -11.16 -1.12 -27.75
N ASP A 60 -10.15 -1.79 -28.32
CA ASP A 60 -9.69 -3.13 -27.91
C ASP A 60 -8.36 -3.11 -27.11
N ASP A 61 -8.00 -1.96 -26.54
CA ASP A 61 -6.79 -1.74 -25.75
C ASP A 61 -7.01 -1.88 -24.24
N TRP A 62 -8.17 -2.42 -23.82
CA TRP A 62 -8.62 -2.44 -22.43
C TRP A 62 -7.61 -3.07 -21.45
N ARG A 63 -6.80 -4.03 -21.90
CA ARG A 63 -5.77 -4.66 -21.06
C ARG A 63 -4.62 -3.72 -20.74
N ILE A 64 -4.24 -2.86 -21.69
CA ILE A 64 -3.21 -1.83 -21.50
C ILE A 64 -3.75 -0.79 -20.53
N VAL A 65 -4.97 -0.31 -20.79
CA VAL A 65 -5.68 0.67 -19.96
C VAL A 65 -5.80 0.19 -18.53
N PHE A 66 -6.18 -1.08 -18.33
CA PHE A 66 -6.27 -1.69 -17.02
C PHE A 66 -4.93 -1.62 -16.27
N ARG A 67 -3.80 -1.93 -16.91
CA ARG A 67 -2.47 -1.82 -16.28
C ARG A 67 -2.09 -0.38 -15.97
N LEU A 68 -2.45 0.59 -16.81
CA LEU A 68 -2.14 2.01 -16.59
C LEU A 68 -2.96 2.63 -15.44
N TYR A 69 -4.21 2.18 -15.23
CA TYR A 69 -5.11 2.76 -14.22
C TYR A 69 -5.22 1.95 -12.93
N ARG A 70 -4.86 0.67 -12.93
CA ARG A 70 -4.94 -0.20 -11.74
C ARG A 70 -4.04 0.28 -10.61
N GLY A 71 -2.77 0.60 -10.88
CA GLY A 71 -1.83 1.11 -9.87
C GLY A 71 -2.38 2.33 -9.10
N PRO A 72 -2.79 3.41 -9.79
CA PRO A 72 -3.44 4.57 -9.16
C PRO A 72 -4.68 4.23 -8.34
N LEU A 73 -5.55 3.35 -8.85
CA LEU A 73 -6.76 2.95 -8.14
C LEU A 73 -6.43 2.24 -6.83
N LEU A 74 -5.45 1.33 -6.84
CA LEU A 74 -5.00 0.62 -5.63
C LEU A 74 -4.41 1.58 -4.58
N ILE A 75 -3.74 2.65 -5.00
CA ILE A 75 -3.28 3.70 -4.08
C ILE A 75 -4.48 4.43 -3.44
N ILE A 76 -5.50 4.75 -4.24
CA ILE A 76 -6.72 5.41 -3.75
C ILE A 76 -7.45 4.51 -2.76
N GLU A 77 -7.61 3.22 -3.08
CA GLU A 77 -8.20 2.22 -2.20
C GLU A 77 -7.41 2.10 -0.89
N PHE A 78 -6.08 2.02 -0.97
CA PHE A 78 -5.21 2.00 0.22
C PHE A 78 -5.44 3.21 1.12
N LEU A 79 -5.60 4.41 0.55
CA LEU A 79 -5.89 5.62 1.33
C LEU A 79 -7.26 5.56 2.01
N PHE A 80 -8.30 5.04 1.33
CA PHE A 80 -9.60 4.81 1.95
C PHE A 80 -9.50 3.83 3.13
N LEU A 81 -8.84 2.69 2.94
CA LEU A 81 -8.62 1.70 3.99
C LEU A 81 -7.82 2.29 5.16
N MET A 82 -6.82 3.14 4.87
CA MET A 82 -6.08 3.85 5.91
C MET A 82 -6.99 4.82 6.69
N GLY A 83 -7.88 5.54 6.01
CA GLY A 83 -8.89 6.38 6.67
C GLY A 83 -9.78 5.58 7.63
N ILE A 84 -10.23 4.39 7.21
CA ILE A 84 -11.04 3.47 8.05
C ILE A 84 -10.22 3.00 9.26
N ASN A 85 -8.96 2.60 9.04
CA ASN A 85 -8.09 2.14 10.12
C ASN A 85 -7.85 3.24 11.16
N VAL A 86 -7.56 4.47 10.72
CA VAL A 86 -7.37 5.61 11.63
C VAL A 86 -8.64 5.94 12.40
N TYR A 87 -9.81 5.86 11.75
CA TYR A 87 -11.10 6.00 12.44
C TYR A 87 -11.28 4.92 13.52
N GLY A 88 -11.01 3.65 13.19
CA GLY A 88 -11.10 2.52 14.12
C GLY A 88 -10.13 2.63 15.30
N TRP A 89 -8.89 3.08 15.06
CA TRP A 89 -7.92 3.34 16.11
C TRP A 89 -8.38 4.46 17.03
N ARG A 90 -8.87 5.57 16.46
CA ARG A 90 -9.33 6.73 17.22
C ARG A 90 -10.56 6.38 18.06
N SER A 91 -11.56 5.73 17.48
CA SER A 91 -12.79 5.33 18.19
C SER A 91 -12.52 4.35 19.34
N SER A 92 -11.45 3.57 19.23
CA SER A 92 -11.01 2.60 20.25
C SER A 92 -9.97 3.16 21.22
N GLY A 93 -9.66 4.47 21.17
CA GLY A 93 -8.72 5.10 22.09
C GLY A 93 -7.23 4.79 21.84
N VAL A 94 -6.88 4.25 20.67
CA VAL A 94 -5.49 3.96 20.29
C VAL A 94 -4.78 5.25 19.86
N ASN A 95 -3.70 5.61 20.57
CA ASN A 95 -2.90 6.79 20.29
C ASN A 95 -1.97 6.58 19.08
N HIS A 96 -2.54 6.50 17.88
CA HIS A 96 -1.80 6.32 16.64
C HIS A 96 -0.81 7.47 16.37
N VAL A 97 -1.10 8.70 16.81
CA VAL A 97 -0.19 9.85 16.70
C VAL A 97 1.13 9.56 17.40
N LEU A 98 1.07 9.04 18.64
CA LEU A 98 2.27 8.64 19.38
C LEU A 98 2.96 7.43 18.74
N ILE A 99 2.21 6.39 18.37
CA ILE A 99 2.75 5.14 17.81
C ILE A 99 3.51 5.37 16.50
N PHE A 100 2.98 6.23 15.63
CA PHE A 100 3.62 6.59 14.37
C PHE A 100 4.62 7.75 14.51
N GLU A 101 4.88 8.22 15.73
CA GLU A 101 5.77 9.35 16.04
C GLU A 101 5.42 10.60 15.22
N LEU A 102 4.12 10.84 15.03
CA LEU A 102 3.58 12.02 14.37
C LEU A 102 3.60 13.23 15.32
N ASP A 103 3.71 14.43 14.76
CA ASP A 103 3.57 15.66 15.55
C ASP A 103 2.12 15.80 16.04
N PRO A 104 1.86 15.83 17.36
CA PRO A 104 0.51 16.01 17.91
C PRO A 104 -0.17 17.32 17.50
N ARG A 105 0.61 18.33 17.07
CA ARG A 105 0.06 19.61 16.60
C ARG A 105 -0.31 19.60 15.13
N ASN A 106 0.22 18.64 14.37
CA ASN A 106 0.08 18.60 12.93
C ASN A 106 0.03 17.17 12.40
N HIS A 107 -1.03 16.46 12.80
CA HIS A 107 -1.36 15.15 12.26
C HIS A 107 -2.64 15.22 11.42
N LEU A 108 -2.74 14.32 10.44
CA LEU A 108 -3.98 14.17 9.67
C LEU A 108 -5.02 13.44 10.52
N SER A 109 -6.26 13.89 10.45
CA SER A 109 -7.40 13.12 10.95
C SER A 109 -7.87 12.12 9.90
N GLU A 110 -8.66 11.14 10.33
CA GLU A 110 -9.34 10.17 9.48
C GLU A 110 -10.10 10.83 8.32
N GLN A 111 -10.78 11.96 8.58
CA GLN A 111 -11.54 12.69 7.57
C GLN A 111 -10.62 13.32 6.52
N HIS A 112 -9.45 13.83 6.91
CA HIS A 112 -8.51 14.41 5.96
C HIS A 112 -7.91 13.35 5.02
N ILE A 113 -7.67 12.13 5.52
CA ILE A 113 -7.20 11.00 4.70
C ILE A 113 -8.31 10.58 3.74
N MET A 114 -9.56 10.47 4.22
CA MET A 114 -10.72 10.17 3.38
C MET A 114 -11.00 11.26 2.33
N GLU A 115 -10.85 12.53 2.67
CA GLU A 115 -10.97 13.67 1.74
C GLU A 115 -9.95 13.52 0.60
N LEU A 116 -8.69 13.24 0.93
CA LEU A 116 -7.64 13.05 -0.05
C LEU A 116 -7.91 11.84 -0.97
N ALA A 117 -8.34 10.72 -0.38
CA ALA A 117 -8.70 9.51 -1.13
C ALA A 117 -9.85 9.78 -2.11
N ALA A 118 -10.90 10.49 -1.65
CA ALA A 118 -12.06 10.82 -2.47
C ALA A 118 -11.73 11.82 -3.59
N ILE A 119 -10.90 12.84 -3.33
CA ILE A 119 -10.44 13.77 -4.37
C ILE A 119 -9.66 13.02 -5.44
N PHE A 120 -8.70 12.16 -5.07
CA PHE A 120 -7.98 11.35 -6.04
C PHE A 120 -8.87 10.35 -6.76
N GLY A 121 -9.87 9.78 -6.08
CA GLY A 121 -10.91 8.95 -6.68
C GLY A 121 -11.67 9.68 -7.79
N VAL A 122 -12.12 10.91 -7.53
CA VAL A 122 -12.78 11.76 -8.53
C VAL A 122 -11.86 12.04 -9.70
N VAL A 123 -10.60 12.45 -9.45
CA VAL A 123 -9.63 12.73 -10.53
C VAL A 123 -9.33 11.46 -11.36
N TRP A 124 -9.22 10.31 -10.71
CA TRP A 124 -9.06 9.02 -11.38
C TRP A 124 -10.25 8.68 -12.27
N ALA A 125 -11.48 8.79 -11.75
CA ALA A 125 -12.68 8.46 -12.49
C ALA A 125 -12.90 9.41 -13.69
N LEU A 126 -12.64 10.70 -13.51
CA LEU A 126 -12.65 11.68 -14.60
C LEU A 126 -11.59 11.36 -15.66
N SER A 127 -10.39 10.94 -15.26
CA SER A 127 -9.33 10.55 -16.19
C SER A 127 -9.75 9.31 -17.01
N VAL A 128 -10.34 8.30 -16.38
CA VAL A 128 -10.84 7.10 -17.07
C VAL A 128 -11.99 7.45 -18.03
N LEU A 129 -12.95 8.28 -17.61
CA LEU A 129 -14.01 8.74 -18.50
C LEU A 129 -13.45 9.54 -19.69
N SER A 130 -12.52 10.46 -19.43
CA SER A 130 -11.83 11.22 -20.48
C SER A 130 -11.07 10.31 -21.45
N PHE A 131 -10.46 9.23 -20.96
CA PHE A 131 -9.87 8.20 -21.79
C PHE A 131 -10.92 7.50 -22.67
N LEU A 132 -12.03 7.02 -22.08
CA LEU A 132 -13.07 6.28 -22.80
C LEU A 132 -13.75 7.15 -23.88
N TYR A 133 -13.98 8.43 -23.57
CA TYR A 133 -14.60 9.40 -24.49
C TYR A 133 -13.58 10.23 -25.28
N SER A 134 -12.30 9.86 -25.27
CA SER A 134 -11.21 10.63 -25.91
C SER A 134 -11.42 10.88 -27.40
N ALA A 135 -12.05 9.93 -28.12
CA ALA A 135 -12.43 10.11 -29.52
C ALA A 135 -13.44 11.25 -29.72
N SER A 136 -14.46 11.32 -28.86
CA SER A 136 -15.46 12.40 -28.87
C SER A 136 -14.87 13.73 -28.42
N LEU A 137 -13.88 13.70 -27.52
CA LEU A 137 -13.20 14.89 -27.00
C LEU A 137 -12.06 15.38 -27.91
N SER A 138 -11.69 14.62 -28.94
CA SER A 138 -10.51 14.90 -29.78
C SER A 138 -9.21 15.05 -28.99
N ILE A 139 -9.06 14.27 -27.91
CA ILE A 139 -7.87 14.24 -27.05
C ILE A 139 -7.13 12.92 -27.30
N PRO A 140 -5.79 12.89 -27.35
CA PRO A 140 -5.07 11.62 -27.39
C PRO A 140 -5.35 10.79 -26.11
N PRO A 141 -5.89 9.56 -26.22
CA PRO A 141 -6.32 8.74 -25.08
C PRO A 141 -5.24 8.59 -24.01
N TYR A 142 -4.01 8.26 -24.41
CA TYR A 142 -2.92 7.96 -23.47
C TYR A 142 -2.35 9.20 -22.77
N VAL A 143 -2.77 10.42 -23.13
CA VAL A 143 -2.48 11.61 -22.30
C VAL A 143 -3.16 11.51 -20.93
N ASN A 144 -4.34 10.90 -20.86
CA ASN A 144 -5.14 10.86 -19.63
C ASN A 144 -4.47 10.10 -18.48
N PRO A 145 -3.97 8.84 -18.65
CA PRO A 145 -3.25 8.15 -17.59
C PRO A 145 -1.92 8.84 -17.24
N LEU A 146 -1.22 9.43 -18.20
CA LEU A 146 0.00 10.21 -17.94
C LEU A 146 -0.28 11.43 -17.06
N ALA A 147 -1.31 12.19 -17.41
CA ALA A 147 -1.74 13.36 -16.66
C ALA A 147 -2.15 12.99 -15.22
N LEU A 148 -2.88 11.89 -15.04
CA LEU A 148 -3.28 11.40 -13.72
C LEU A 148 -2.06 11.12 -12.82
N ILE A 149 -1.12 10.29 -13.30
CA ILE A 149 0.11 9.96 -12.55
C ILE A 149 0.91 11.22 -12.27
N THR A 150 1.01 12.12 -13.25
CA THR A 150 1.73 13.40 -13.10
C THR A 150 1.09 14.27 -12.03
N ILE A 151 -0.24 14.38 -11.98
CA ILE A 151 -0.97 15.12 -10.95
C ILE A 151 -0.70 14.53 -9.56
N MET A 152 -0.75 13.20 -9.42
CA MET A 152 -0.46 12.52 -8.14
C MET A 152 1.00 12.71 -7.71
N ALA A 153 1.95 12.62 -8.66
CA ALA A 153 3.38 12.82 -8.41
C ALA A 153 3.69 14.28 -8.03
N VAL A 154 3.13 15.25 -8.76
CA VAL A 154 3.24 16.67 -8.44
C VAL A 154 2.62 16.94 -7.07
N PHE A 155 1.48 16.34 -6.74
CA PHE A 155 0.90 16.47 -5.40
C PHE A 155 1.87 16.00 -4.32
N ILE A 156 2.43 14.79 -4.41
CA ILE A 156 3.26 14.25 -3.32
C ILE A 156 4.63 14.94 -3.23
N LEU A 157 5.23 15.30 -4.37
CA LEU A 157 6.57 15.89 -4.46
C LEU A 157 6.59 17.43 -4.33
N ASN A 158 5.43 18.09 -4.36
CA ASN A 158 5.36 19.54 -4.34
C ASN A 158 6.02 20.11 -3.05
N PRO A 159 7.10 20.90 -3.17
CA PRO A 159 7.88 21.38 -2.03
C PRO A 159 7.24 22.57 -1.31
N THR A 160 6.21 23.19 -1.90
CA THR A 160 5.55 24.35 -1.29
C THR A 160 4.80 23.96 -0.01
N LYS A 161 4.64 24.91 0.92
CA LYS A 161 3.89 24.74 2.19
C LYS A 161 2.37 24.69 1.99
N THR A 162 1.91 24.21 0.85
CA THR A 162 0.49 24.04 0.49
C THR A 162 0.10 22.57 0.65
N PHE A 163 -1.20 22.25 0.57
CA PHE A 163 -1.70 20.87 0.48
C PHE A 163 -1.11 19.86 1.49
N ARG A 164 -1.12 20.21 2.78
CA ARG A 164 -0.65 19.33 3.87
C ARG A 164 0.83 18.93 3.73
N HIS A 165 1.68 19.91 3.48
CA HIS A 165 3.13 19.78 3.33
C HIS A 165 3.81 18.81 4.31
N GLU A 166 3.62 18.98 5.62
CA GLU A 166 4.27 18.14 6.64
C GLU A 166 3.91 16.65 6.50
N ALA A 167 2.65 16.33 6.20
CA ALA A 167 2.22 14.93 6.02
C ALA A 167 2.85 14.30 4.76
N ARG A 168 2.95 15.05 3.67
CA ARG A 168 3.59 14.58 2.43
C ARG A 168 5.07 14.32 2.63
N PHE A 169 5.79 15.24 3.26
CA PHE A 169 7.23 15.09 3.53
C PHE A 169 7.51 14.04 4.59
N TRP A 170 6.61 13.85 5.57
CA TRP A 170 6.66 12.70 6.46
C TRP A 170 6.55 11.38 5.68
N ALA A 171 5.58 11.26 4.77
CA ALA A 171 5.41 10.06 3.95
C ALA A 171 6.65 9.81 3.06
N LEU A 172 7.18 10.85 2.40
CA LEU A 172 8.41 10.76 1.59
C LEU A 172 9.62 10.35 2.44
N LYS A 173 9.75 10.88 3.66
CA LYS A 173 10.84 10.53 4.59
C LYS A 173 10.76 9.06 5.01
N VAL A 174 9.57 8.57 5.37
CA VAL A 174 9.36 7.16 5.72
C VAL A 174 9.66 6.26 4.53
N LEU A 175 9.11 6.57 3.34
CA LEU A 175 9.40 5.84 2.10
C LEU A 175 10.90 5.82 1.77
N GLY A 176 11.58 6.95 1.92
CA GLY A 176 13.03 7.06 1.72
C GLY A 176 13.82 6.14 2.66
N ARG A 177 13.46 6.08 3.95
CA ARG A 177 14.09 5.16 4.91
C ARG A 177 13.82 3.69 4.59
N ILE A 178 12.64 3.36 4.07
CA ILE A 178 12.29 2.01 3.62
C ILE A 178 13.14 1.61 2.42
N ILE A 179 13.19 2.46 1.38
CA ILE A 179 13.95 2.21 0.16
C ILE A 179 15.45 2.03 0.46
N LEU A 180 15.96 2.82 1.40
CA LEU A 180 17.36 2.79 1.82
C LEU A 180 17.63 1.79 2.95
N ALA A 181 16.70 0.88 3.29
CA ALA A 181 16.99 -0.20 4.22
C ALA A 181 18.12 -1.09 3.66
N PRO A 182 19.11 -1.51 4.47
CA PRO A 182 19.17 -1.49 5.94
C PRO A 182 19.95 -0.33 6.56
N LEU A 183 20.12 0.80 5.86
CA LEU A 183 21.05 1.87 6.27
C LEU A 183 20.59 2.67 7.50
N PHE A 184 19.29 2.76 7.75
CA PHE A 184 18.71 3.53 8.85
C PHE A 184 18.26 2.66 10.01
N TYR A 185 18.06 3.26 11.19
CA TYR A 185 17.32 2.63 12.27
C TYR A 185 15.85 2.46 11.86
N VAL A 186 15.26 1.30 12.19
CA VAL A 186 13.90 0.95 11.76
C VAL A 186 12.90 1.38 12.83
N ASN A 187 12.19 2.48 12.58
CA ASN A 187 11.12 2.95 13.46
C ASN A 187 9.84 2.17 13.19
N PHE A 188 8.85 2.30 14.08
CA PHE A 188 7.56 1.62 13.91
C PHE A 188 6.88 1.99 12.59
N ALA A 189 6.87 3.26 12.21
CA ALA A 189 6.29 3.73 10.94
C ALA A 189 6.98 3.11 9.71
N ASP A 190 8.30 2.94 9.75
CA ASP A 190 9.07 2.34 8.65
C ASP A 190 8.73 0.85 8.49
N PHE A 191 8.63 0.15 9.62
CA PHE A 191 8.23 -1.25 9.69
C PHE A 191 6.78 -1.45 9.20
N TRP A 192 5.84 -0.65 9.71
CA TRP A 192 4.42 -0.77 9.40
C TRP A 192 4.14 -0.44 7.93
N LEU A 193 4.67 0.67 7.41
CA LEU A 193 4.40 1.06 6.03
C LEU A 193 5.03 0.08 5.04
N ALA A 194 6.26 -0.39 5.29
CA ALA A 194 6.89 -1.39 4.45
C ALA A 194 6.08 -2.71 4.42
N ASP A 195 5.35 -3.03 5.49
CA ASP A 195 4.51 -4.22 5.52
C ASP A 195 3.30 -4.04 4.60
N GLN A 196 2.66 -2.86 4.64
CA GLN A 196 1.60 -2.50 3.71
C GLN A 196 2.05 -2.54 2.24
N LEU A 197 3.31 -2.19 1.95
CA LEU A 197 3.84 -2.25 0.58
C LEU A 197 3.84 -3.68 0.00
N ASN A 198 3.84 -4.73 0.83
CA ASN A 198 3.73 -6.11 0.35
C ASN A 198 2.35 -6.39 -0.27
N SER A 199 1.30 -5.72 0.19
CA SER A 199 -0.03 -5.76 -0.44
C SER A 199 -0.11 -4.87 -1.69
N LEU A 200 0.87 -3.98 -1.90
CA LEU A 200 0.92 -3.04 -3.03
C LEU A 200 1.97 -3.42 -4.09
N VAL A 201 2.47 -4.65 -4.11
CA VAL A 201 3.42 -5.16 -5.13
C VAL A 201 2.95 -4.84 -6.55
N VAL A 202 1.65 -4.96 -6.80
CA VAL A 202 1.03 -4.67 -8.11
C VAL A 202 1.25 -3.21 -8.53
N VAL A 203 1.21 -2.26 -7.59
CA VAL A 203 1.43 -0.83 -7.88
C VAL A 203 2.84 -0.61 -8.44
N PHE A 204 3.86 -1.24 -7.85
CA PHE A 204 5.24 -1.12 -8.31
C PHE A 204 5.44 -1.72 -9.70
N VAL A 205 4.87 -2.90 -9.93
CA VAL A 205 4.98 -3.62 -11.20
C VAL A 205 4.19 -2.91 -12.32
N ASP A 206 3.06 -2.28 -12.00
CA ASP A 206 2.31 -1.44 -12.95
C ASP A 206 3.00 -0.10 -13.20
N PHE A 207 3.66 0.48 -12.20
CA PHE A 207 4.46 1.70 -12.39
C PHE A 207 5.68 1.43 -13.29
N GLN A 208 6.31 0.27 -13.16
CA GLN A 208 7.35 -0.18 -14.09
C GLN A 208 6.79 -0.33 -15.51
N TYR A 209 5.62 -0.97 -15.67
CA TYR A 209 4.95 -1.08 -16.97
C TYR A 209 4.61 0.29 -17.55
N PHE A 210 4.11 1.22 -16.74
CA PHE A 210 3.81 2.59 -17.11
C PHE A 210 5.07 3.29 -17.66
N ILE A 211 6.20 3.22 -16.96
CA ILE A 211 7.46 3.81 -17.44
C ILE A 211 7.85 3.21 -18.80
N CYS A 212 7.83 1.88 -18.92
CA CYS A 212 8.15 1.23 -20.19
C CYS A 212 7.22 1.70 -21.31
N PHE A 213 5.90 1.70 -21.05
CA PHE A 213 4.89 2.07 -22.04
C PHE A 213 5.14 3.46 -22.62
N TYR A 214 5.42 4.49 -21.80
CA TYR A 214 5.68 5.84 -22.32
C TYR A 214 7.09 6.04 -22.88
N LEU A 215 8.03 5.12 -22.64
CA LEU A 215 9.35 5.15 -23.26
C LEU A 215 9.37 4.44 -24.63
N THR A 216 8.48 3.47 -24.85
CA THR A 216 8.46 2.66 -26.08
C THR A 216 7.30 3.02 -27.00
N ASN A 217 6.21 3.58 -26.49
CA ASN A 217 5.05 3.97 -27.30
C ASN A 217 5.17 5.42 -27.76
N ASP A 218 5.58 5.61 -29.01
CA ASP A 218 5.71 6.92 -29.63
C ASP A 218 4.34 7.53 -30.04
N ASN A 219 3.28 6.72 -30.10
CA ASN A 219 1.96 7.15 -30.55
C ASN A 219 0.96 7.27 -29.38
N TRP A 220 0.53 8.50 -29.09
CA TRP A 220 -0.41 8.75 -27.98
C TRP A 220 -1.89 8.54 -28.37
N MET A 221 -2.15 8.20 -29.65
CA MET A 221 -3.48 7.91 -30.20
C MET A 221 -3.85 6.43 -30.20
N ALA A 222 -2.86 5.56 -30.33
CA ALA A 222 -2.99 4.12 -30.41
C ALA A 222 -1.78 3.47 -29.72
N ALA A 223 -2.02 2.35 -29.03
CA ALA A 223 -0.93 1.54 -28.50
C ALA A 223 -0.83 0.24 -29.30
N ASP A 224 0.40 -0.19 -29.48
CA ASP A 224 0.73 -1.49 -30.05
C ASP A 224 0.57 -2.61 -29.00
N ASP A 225 1.21 -3.76 -29.21
CA ASP A 225 1.08 -4.97 -28.40
C ASP A 225 1.38 -4.73 -26.91
N ILE A 226 0.44 -5.17 -26.07
CA ILE A 226 0.53 -5.19 -24.59
C ILE A 226 1.75 -5.94 -24.06
N ASN A 227 2.29 -6.89 -24.83
CA ASN A 227 3.38 -7.73 -24.40
C ASN A 227 4.76 -7.10 -24.60
N VAL A 228 4.90 -6.05 -25.44
CA VAL A 228 6.20 -5.38 -25.67
C VAL A 228 6.92 -5.06 -24.36
N CYS A 229 6.21 -4.42 -23.44
CA CYS A 229 6.78 -4.06 -22.15
C CYS A 229 6.93 -5.25 -21.18
N VAL A 230 6.14 -6.30 -21.33
CA VAL A 230 6.29 -7.53 -20.52
C VAL A 230 7.55 -8.28 -20.96
N ASP A 231 7.77 -8.39 -22.26
CA ASP A 231 8.84 -9.18 -22.85
C ASP A 231 10.17 -8.44 -22.75
N TYR A 232 10.19 -7.14 -23.04
CA TYR A 232 11.38 -6.30 -22.93
C TYR A 232 11.88 -6.18 -21.48
N THR A 233 10.98 -6.26 -20.50
CA THR A 233 11.33 -6.11 -19.08
C THR A 233 11.19 -7.38 -18.27
N GLN A 234 11.25 -8.54 -18.93
CA GLN A 234 11.09 -9.87 -18.32
C GLN A 234 12.00 -10.13 -17.09
N ILE A 235 13.19 -9.50 -17.02
CA ILE A 235 14.09 -9.57 -15.86
C ILE A 235 13.80 -8.45 -14.84
N ILE A 236 13.52 -7.24 -15.30
CA ILE A 236 13.33 -6.07 -14.42
C ILE A 236 12.01 -6.18 -13.64
N ARG A 237 10.95 -6.65 -14.31
CA ARG A 237 9.61 -6.79 -13.75
C ARG A 237 9.58 -7.63 -12.46
N PRO A 238 10.16 -8.85 -12.40
CA PRO A 238 10.21 -9.62 -11.16
C PRO A 238 11.11 -8.99 -10.09
N LEU A 239 12.20 -8.31 -10.46
CA LEU A 239 13.02 -7.56 -9.50
C LEU A 239 12.21 -6.46 -8.81
N VAL A 240 11.43 -5.69 -9.59
CA VAL A 240 10.51 -4.68 -9.06
C VAL A 240 9.44 -5.32 -8.16
N GLY A 241 8.90 -6.47 -8.57
CA GLY A 241 7.94 -7.23 -7.77
C GLY A 241 8.51 -7.73 -6.43
N CYS A 242 9.82 -7.97 -6.35
CA CYS A 242 10.50 -8.37 -5.11
C CYS A 242 10.77 -7.22 -4.14
N LEU A 243 10.70 -5.95 -4.58
CA LEU A 243 11.15 -4.81 -3.77
C LEU A 243 10.43 -4.71 -2.41
N PRO A 244 9.09 -4.84 -2.31
CA PRO A 244 8.43 -4.76 -1.00
C PRO A 244 8.88 -5.83 0.00
N ALA A 245 9.03 -7.06 -0.46
CA ALA A 245 9.55 -8.16 0.36
C ALA A 245 11.02 -7.93 0.73
N TRP A 246 11.82 -7.41 -0.19
CA TRP A 246 13.23 -7.06 0.05
C TRP A 246 13.37 -6.00 1.14
N TRP A 247 12.59 -4.92 1.09
CA TRP A 247 12.68 -3.87 2.12
C TRP A 247 12.33 -4.42 3.50
N ARG A 248 11.29 -5.25 3.63
CA ARG A 248 10.94 -5.88 4.91
C ARG A 248 12.00 -6.87 5.37
N PHE A 249 12.54 -7.68 4.47
CA PHE A 249 13.67 -8.57 4.75
C PHE A 249 14.88 -7.78 5.30
N ALA A 250 15.30 -6.74 4.60
CA ALA A 250 16.43 -5.89 5.00
C ALA A 250 16.20 -5.20 6.34
N GLN A 251 14.98 -4.71 6.60
CA GLN A 251 14.60 -4.15 7.89
C GLN A 251 14.66 -5.19 9.02
N CYS A 252 14.24 -6.43 8.78
CA CYS A 252 14.30 -7.50 9.78
C CYS A 252 15.76 -7.83 10.13
N LEU A 253 16.65 -7.91 9.14
CA LEU A 253 18.09 -8.10 9.37
C LEU A 253 18.71 -6.92 10.12
N ARG A 254 18.31 -5.67 9.78
CA ARG A 254 18.74 -4.47 10.52
C ARG A 254 18.33 -4.53 11.98
N ARG A 255 17.08 -4.89 12.27
CA ARG A 255 16.60 -5.01 13.66
C ARG A 255 17.36 -6.10 14.42
N TYR A 256 17.61 -7.25 13.80
CA TYR A 256 18.46 -8.29 14.40
C TYR A 256 19.88 -7.77 14.69
N ARG A 257 20.48 -7.01 13.76
CA ARG A 257 21.81 -6.42 13.99
C ARG A 257 21.82 -5.52 15.23
N ASP A 258 20.76 -4.76 15.44
CA ASP A 258 20.65 -3.72 16.46
C ASP A 258 20.31 -4.29 17.83
N THR A 259 19.38 -5.25 17.91
CA THR A 259 18.93 -5.85 19.18
C THR A 259 19.66 -7.14 19.56
N LYS A 260 20.29 -7.82 18.58
CA LYS A 260 20.84 -9.18 18.71
C LYS A 260 19.80 -10.26 19.04
N GLU A 261 18.52 -9.95 18.93
CA GLU A 261 17.43 -10.90 19.18
C GLU A 261 17.07 -11.66 17.92
N ALA A 262 17.43 -12.95 17.87
CA ALA A 262 17.14 -13.80 16.71
C ALA A 262 15.63 -13.95 16.48
N PHE A 263 14.85 -14.09 17.55
CA PHE A 263 13.39 -14.04 17.52
C PHE A 263 12.91 -12.69 18.06
N PRO A 264 11.98 -11.98 17.39
CA PRO A 264 11.26 -12.40 16.18
C PRO A 264 11.99 -12.09 14.86
N HIS A 265 13.12 -11.40 14.88
CA HIS A 265 13.67 -10.72 13.69
C HIS A 265 14.09 -11.66 12.55
N LEU A 266 14.91 -12.69 12.81
CA LEU A 266 15.38 -13.60 11.76
C LEU A 266 14.26 -14.50 11.24
N VAL A 267 13.33 -14.89 12.11
CA VAL A 267 12.15 -15.67 11.70
C VAL A 267 11.24 -14.82 10.82
N ASN A 268 11.06 -13.53 11.12
CA ASN A 268 10.32 -12.63 10.25
C ASN A 268 11.07 -12.38 8.92
N ALA A 269 12.40 -12.30 8.94
CA ALA A 269 13.20 -12.24 7.71
C ALA A 269 12.97 -13.49 6.83
N GLY A 270 12.93 -14.68 7.45
CA GLY A 270 12.57 -15.93 6.77
C GLY A 270 11.20 -15.87 6.08
N LYS A 271 10.20 -15.27 6.73
CA LYS A 271 8.86 -15.04 6.14
C LYS A 271 8.94 -14.25 4.83
N TYR A 272 9.67 -13.14 4.78
CA TYR A 272 9.78 -12.36 3.54
C TYR A 272 10.71 -13.00 2.51
N ALA A 273 11.67 -13.83 2.94
CA ALA A 273 12.56 -14.55 2.05
C ALA A 273 11.81 -15.61 1.21
N THR A 274 10.71 -16.19 1.71
CA THR A 274 9.90 -17.13 0.90
C THR A 274 9.29 -16.45 -0.32
N SER A 275 8.99 -15.15 -0.26
CA SER A 275 8.49 -14.39 -1.41
C SER A 275 9.52 -14.30 -2.55
N PHE A 276 10.83 -14.36 -2.25
CA PHE A 276 11.86 -14.41 -3.29
C PHE A 276 11.80 -15.72 -4.08
N LEU A 277 11.50 -16.84 -3.41
CA LEU A 277 11.33 -18.14 -4.07
C LEU A 277 10.09 -18.14 -4.97
N VAL A 278 8.98 -17.54 -4.51
CA VAL A 278 7.77 -17.37 -5.30
C VAL A 278 8.08 -16.61 -6.59
N MET A 279 8.77 -15.47 -6.48
CA MET A 279 9.11 -14.66 -7.64
C MET A 279 10.08 -15.37 -8.58
N LEU A 280 11.11 -16.03 -8.03
CA LEU A 280 12.09 -16.78 -8.80
C LEU A 280 11.41 -17.85 -9.66
N PHE A 281 10.60 -18.71 -9.05
CA PHE A 281 9.97 -19.81 -9.79
C PHE A 281 8.86 -19.32 -10.72
N SER A 282 8.13 -18.26 -10.37
CA SER A 282 7.18 -17.61 -11.27
C SER A 282 7.89 -17.08 -12.53
N THR A 283 9.04 -16.43 -12.35
CA THR A 283 9.86 -15.90 -13.47
C THR A 283 10.39 -17.03 -14.34
N MET A 284 10.94 -18.09 -13.73
CA MET A 284 11.42 -19.26 -14.48
C MET A 284 10.28 -19.95 -15.22
N ASN A 285 9.09 -20.04 -14.64
CA ASN A 285 7.92 -20.58 -15.31
C ASN A 285 7.60 -19.81 -16.60
N VAL A 286 7.65 -18.47 -16.55
CA VAL A 286 7.43 -17.62 -17.74
C VAL A 286 8.55 -17.79 -18.77
N ILE A 287 9.82 -17.66 -18.36
CA ILE A 287 10.98 -17.73 -19.28
C ILE A 287 11.04 -19.07 -20.01
N TYR A 288 10.74 -20.17 -19.32
CA TYR A 288 10.77 -21.51 -19.91
C TYR A 288 9.43 -21.97 -20.46
N THR A 289 8.41 -21.11 -20.58
CA THR A 289 7.09 -21.51 -21.08
C THR A 289 7.18 -22.11 -22.48
N ASP A 290 7.96 -21.51 -23.38
CA ASP A 290 8.09 -21.96 -24.78
C ASP A 290 8.88 -23.28 -24.94
N ALA A 291 9.58 -23.72 -23.88
CA ALA A 291 10.29 -25.00 -23.87
C ALA A 291 9.36 -26.21 -23.67
N TYR A 292 8.09 -25.98 -23.32
CA TYR A 292 7.11 -27.03 -23.01
C TYR A 292 5.82 -26.82 -23.80
N ARG A 293 5.11 -27.90 -24.15
CA ARG A 293 3.88 -27.79 -24.96
C ARG A 293 2.69 -27.32 -24.14
N VAL A 294 2.67 -27.67 -22.86
CA VAL A 294 1.64 -27.27 -21.90
C VAL A 294 2.29 -26.82 -20.59
N THR A 295 1.68 -25.88 -19.89
CA THR A 295 2.22 -25.32 -18.63
C THR A 295 2.47 -26.39 -17.57
N THR A 296 1.67 -27.46 -17.54
CA THR A 296 1.81 -28.57 -16.59
C THR A 296 3.01 -29.48 -16.87
N GLU A 297 3.66 -29.38 -18.03
CA GLU A 297 4.95 -30.06 -18.28
C GLU A 297 6.13 -29.26 -17.73
N ASN A 298 5.94 -27.96 -17.47
CA ASN A 298 6.98 -27.09 -16.96
C ASN A 298 7.23 -27.37 -15.46
N PRO A 299 8.39 -27.89 -15.04
CA PRO A 299 8.67 -28.17 -13.63
C PRO A 299 8.64 -26.90 -12.77
N TYR A 300 8.94 -25.73 -13.34
CA TYR A 300 8.90 -24.46 -12.63
C TYR A 300 7.48 -24.05 -12.23
N PHE A 301 6.44 -24.54 -12.94
CA PHE A 301 5.06 -24.36 -12.55
C PHE A 301 4.80 -24.96 -11.15
N TYR A 302 5.21 -26.21 -10.93
CA TYR A 302 5.03 -26.88 -9.65
C TYR A 302 5.88 -26.27 -8.54
N LEU A 303 7.14 -25.90 -8.84
CA LEU A 303 8.00 -25.20 -7.88
C LEU A 303 7.40 -23.85 -7.47
N TRP A 304 6.81 -23.11 -8.42
CA TRP A 304 6.12 -21.86 -8.14
C TRP A 304 4.87 -22.07 -7.26
N VAL A 305 4.04 -23.07 -7.57
CA VAL A 305 2.86 -23.40 -6.74
C VAL A 305 3.29 -23.78 -5.32
N MET A 306 4.30 -24.64 -5.17
CA MET A 306 4.81 -25.04 -3.86
C MET A 306 5.38 -23.87 -3.06
N ALA A 307 6.18 -23.01 -3.69
CA ALA A 307 6.69 -21.81 -3.04
C ALA A 307 5.55 -20.86 -2.64
N SER A 308 4.51 -20.74 -3.47
CA SER A 308 3.35 -19.88 -3.20
C SER A 308 2.56 -20.39 -1.99
N ILE A 309 2.36 -21.70 -1.89
CA ILE A 309 1.70 -22.34 -0.73
C ILE A 309 2.53 -22.10 0.53
N LEU A 310 3.84 -22.40 0.49
CA LEU A 310 4.72 -22.22 1.65
C LEU A 310 4.75 -20.76 2.12
N SER A 311 4.90 -19.81 1.20
CA SER A 311 4.92 -18.39 1.51
C SER A 311 3.59 -17.91 2.10
N SER A 312 2.47 -18.37 1.54
CA SER A 312 1.12 -18.00 2.01
C SER A 312 0.83 -18.59 3.39
N CYS A 313 1.16 -19.86 3.61
CA CYS A 313 0.97 -20.51 4.91
C CYS A 313 1.84 -19.89 6.00
N TYR A 314 3.10 -19.53 5.68
CA TYR A 314 3.97 -18.83 6.62
C TYR A 314 3.40 -17.46 6.96
N ALA A 315 3.09 -16.63 5.95
CA ALA A 315 2.51 -15.30 6.15
C ALA A 315 1.23 -15.36 7.00
N TYR A 316 0.28 -16.21 6.61
CA TYR A 316 -0.96 -16.41 7.35
C TYR A 316 -0.73 -16.84 8.81
N THR A 317 0.18 -17.80 9.04
CA THR A 317 0.49 -18.27 10.39
C THR A 317 1.12 -17.16 11.23
N TRP A 318 1.98 -16.34 10.62
CA TRP A 318 2.60 -15.19 11.26
C TRP A 318 1.55 -14.15 11.65
N ASP A 319 0.68 -13.75 10.73
CA ASP A 319 -0.31 -12.71 10.98
C ASP A 319 -1.26 -13.13 12.12
N ILE A 320 -1.74 -14.38 12.08
CA ILE A 320 -2.65 -14.93 13.08
C ILE A 320 -2.00 -15.05 14.47
N LYS A 321 -0.80 -15.63 14.56
CA LYS A 321 -0.18 -15.95 15.86
C LYS A 321 0.69 -14.83 16.41
N MET A 322 1.45 -14.16 15.56
CA MET A 322 2.44 -13.16 15.97
C MET A 322 1.85 -11.77 16.00
N ASP A 323 1.24 -11.33 14.90
CA ASP A 323 0.80 -9.93 14.79
C ASP A 323 -0.57 -9.72 15.46
N TRP A 324 -1.50 -10.66 15.32
CA TRP A 324 -2.81 -10.60 15.98
C TRP A 324 -2.78 -11.19 17.39
N GLY A 325 -1.85 -12.09 17.68
CA GLY A 325 -1.73 -12.74 18.99
C GLY A 325 -2.87 -13.72 19.28
N LEU A 326 -3.45 -14.35 18.26
CA LEU A 326 -4.49 -15.36 18.43
C LEU A 326 -3.88 -16.71 18.83
N PHE A 327 -4.70 -17.55 19.45
CA PHE A 327 -4.37 -18.90 19.92
C PHE A 327 -3.41 -18.97 21.11
N ASP A 328 -3.29 -17.89 21.88
CA ASP A 328 -2.61 -17.95 23.17
C ASP A 328 -3.53 -18.60 24.23
N LYS A 329 -3.20 -19.83 24.60
CA LYS A 329 -3.93 -20.60 25.63
C LYS A 329 -3.61 -20.11 27.05
N LYS A 330 -2.59 -19.27 27.22
CA LYS A 330 -2.11 -18.81 28.52
C LYS A 330 -2.71 -17.47 28.95
N ALA A 331 -3.48 -16.80 28.09
CA ALA A 331 -4.03 -15.47 28.32
C ALA A 331 -5.27 -15.42 29.24
N GLY A 332 -5.24 -16.14 30.36
CA GLY A 332 -6.25 -16.04 31.44
C GLY A 332 -7.71 -16.00 30.97
N ASP A 333 -8.38 -14.90 31.28
CA ASP A 333 -9.80 -14.64 30.95
C ASP A 333 -10.06 -14.48 29.44
N ASN A 334 -9.03 -14.11 28.67
CA ASN A 334 -9.09 -13.92 27.21
C ASN A 334 -8.53 -15.16 26.48
N LYS A 335 -9.04 -16.35 26.82
CA LYS A 335 -8.57 -17.63 26.25
C LYS A 335 -8.59 -17.60 24.71
N TYR A 336 -7.44 -17.87 24.09
CA TYR A 336 -7.16 -17.79 22.64
C TYR A 336 -6.96 -16.39 22.05
N LEU A 337 -6.91 -15.35 22.87
CA LEU A 337 -6.49 -14.00 22.48
C LEU A 337 -5.20 -13.65 23.21
N ARG A 338 -4.57 -12.54 22.84
CA ARG A 338 -3.44 -11.99 23.60
C ARG A 338 -3.89 -11.45 24.96
N GLU A 339 -2.97 -11.44 25.91
CA GLU A 339 -3.20 -10.98 27.29
C GLU A 339 -3.72 -9.53 27.34
N GLU A 340 -3.10 -8.63 26.57
CA GLU A 340 -3.51 -7.22 26.47
C GLU A 340 -4.43 -6.97 25.26
N VAL A 341 -5.74 -6.98 25.48
CA VAL A 341 -6.72 -6.67 24.44
C VAL A 341 -6.93 -5.15 24.37
N VAL A 342 -6.89 -4.60 23.15
CA VAL A 342 -7.00 -3.15 22.91
C VAL A 342 -8.44 -2.72 22.61
N TYR A 343 -9.26 -3.63 22.09
CA TYR A 343 -10.66 -3.39 21.76
C TYR A 343 -11.57 -3.95 22.85
N SER A 344 -12.54 -3.17 23.33
CA SER A 344 -13.50 -3.64 24.33
C SER A 344 -14.43 -4.69 23.73
N SER A 345 -14.73 -5.75 24.47
CA SER A 345 -15.81 -6.68 24.12
C SER A 345 -17.13 -5.93 24.07
N THR A 346 -17.83 -5.99 22.93
CA THR A 346 -19.20 -5.47 22.81
C THR A 346 -20.22 -6.41 23.46
N PHE A 347 -19.81 -7.65 23.75
CA PHE A 347 -20.58 -8.62 24.50
C PHE A 347 -20.16 -8.53 25.97
N CYS A 348 -20.81 -7.62 26.69
CA CYS A 348 -20.89 -7.64 28.15
C CYS A 348 -22.34 -7.40 28.55
#